data_AF-A0A0F8ZXY5-F1
#
_entry.id   AF-A0A0F8ZXY5-F1
#
_cell.length_a   1.000
_cell.length_b   1.000
_cell.length_c   1.000
_cell.angle_alpha   90.00
_cell.angle_beta   90.00
_cell.angle_gamma   90.00
#
_symmetry.space_group_name_H-M   'P 1'
#
loop_
_entity.id
_entity.type
_entity.pdbx_description
1 polymer ?
#
loop_
_entity_poly.entity_id
_entity_poly.type
_entity_poly.pdbx_seq_one_letter_code
_entity_poly.pdbx_strand_id
1 'polypeptide(L)'
;MSRPAPLVALLLLAGCAGALPPASAPVGRGAVPAQVILYRDTATVRFSDGALCTAVRPGRALRWSGTLGGCPHAWPYEVARPAPRAAPRQPLTPGSGGDVVLTSPDGTRTGYGTATPEA
;
A
#
# COMPACT_ATOMS: atom_id res chain seq x y z
N MET A 1 19.07 14.95 -65.79
CA MET A 1 19.59 15.45 -64.49
C MET A 1 18.77 14.79 -63.39
N SER A 2 19.27 13.69 -62.86
CA SER A 2 18.57 12.82 -61.91
C SER A 2 18.93 13.24 -60.48
N ARG A 3 17.94 13.61 -59.65
CA ARG A 3 18.14 13.85 -58.22
C ARG A 3 17.59 12.65 -57.41
N PRO A 4 18.45 11.88 -56.74
CA PRO A 4 18.04 10.86 -55.79
C PRO A 4 17.85 11.46 -54.38
N ALA A 5 16.95 10.85 -53.61
CA ALA A 5 17.04 10.57 -52.16
C ALA A 5 15.74 10.87 -51.37
N PRO A 6 14.81 9.91 -51.30
CA PRO A 6 13.83 9.81 -50.22
C PRO A 6 14.31 8.75 -49.21
N LEU A 7 15.29 9.07 -48.36
CA LEU A 7 15.85 8.09 -47.40
C LEU A 7 16.06 8.64 -45.98
N VAL A 8 15.53 9.83 -45.68
CA VAL A 8 15.70 10.48 -44.37
C VAL A 8 14.45 10.37 -43.48
N ALA A 9 13.30 9.97 -44.03
CA ALA A 9 12.02 10.01 -43.29
C ALA A 9 11.77 8.82 -42.34
N LEU A 10 12.58 7.75 -42.38
CA LEU A 10 12.29 6.49 -41.66
C LEU A 10 12.95 6.34 -40.27
N LEU A 11 13.73 7.33 -39.81
CA LEU A 11 14.47 7.22 -38.53
C LEU A 11 13.77 7.87 -37.32
N LEU A 12 12.57 8.45 -37.47
CA LEU A 12 11.91 9.21 -36.38
C LEU A 12 10.87 8.43 -35.55
N LEU A 13 10.68 7.12 -35.78
CA LEU A 13 9.67 6.31 -35.04
C LEU A 13 10.23 5.44 -33.89
N ALA A 14 11.53 5.44 -33.61
CA ALA A 14 12.13 4.60 -32.56
C ALA A 14 12.43 5.38 -31.27
N GLY A 15 11.41 6.00 -30.65
CA GLY A 15 11.63 6.91 -29.52
C GLY A 15 10.67 6.79 -28.32
N CYS A 16 9.67 5.92 -28.36
CA CYS A 16 8.72 5.75 -27.24
C CYS A 16 8.89 4.39 -26.54
N ALA A 17 10.12 3.92 -26.34
CA ALA A 17 10.40 2.94 -25.30
C ALA A 17 10.47 3.70 -23.99
N GLY A 18 9.30 3.98 -23.40
CA GLY A 18 9.20 4.51 -22.05
C GLY A 18 9.96 3.59 -21.11
N ALA A 19 11.14 4.06 -20.68
CA ALA A 19 11.90 3.45 -19.61
C ALA A 19 11.00 3.36 -18.39
N LEU A 20 10.45 2.16 -18.15
CA LEU A 20 9.87 1.83 -16.85
C LEU A 20 10.97 2.04 -15.82
N PRO A 21 10.80 2.90 -14.81
CA PRO A 21 11.80 3.08 -13.77
C PRO A 21 12.00 1.75 -13.04
N PRO A 22 13.19 1.11 -13.10
CA PRO A 22 13.50 0.00 -12.24
C PRO A 22 14.12 0.57 -10.98
N ALA A 23 13.32 0.77 -9.95
CA ALA A 23 13.81 0.81 -8.58
C ALA A 23 12.62 0.61 -7.65
N SER A 24 12.32 -0.65 -7.36
CA SER A 24 11.90 -0.98 -6.00
C SER A 24 12.95 -0.36 -5.08
N ALA A 25 12.66 0.84 -4.56
CA ALA A 25 13.49 1.46 -3.56
C ALA A 25 13.72 0.42 -2.46
N PRO A 26 14.95 0.32 -1.91
CA PRO A 26 15.19 -0.62 -0.84
C PRO A 26 14.13 -0.39 0.23
N VAL A 27 13.36 -1.45 0.54
CA VAL A 27 12.45 -1.49 1.67
C VAL A 27 13.25 -0.94 2.84
N GLY A 28 12.85 0.25 3.32
CA GLY A 28 13.57 0.93 4.40
C GLY A 28 13.64 -0.03 5.57
N ARG A 29 14.82 -0.63 5.78
CA ARG A 29 15.05 -1.59 6.86
C ARG A 29 14.82 -0.82 8.16
N GLY A 30 13.64 -0.98 8.76
CA GLY A 30 13.31 -0.39 10.05
C GLY A 30 12.11 0.57 10.10
N ALA A 31 11.43 0.85 8.98
CA ALA A 31 10.18 1.60 9.07
C ALA A 31 9.11 0.75 9.75
N VAL A 32 8.70 1.14 10.97
CA VAL A 32 7.61 0.51 11.71
C VAL A 32 6.31 1.29 11.57
N PRO A 33 5.13 0.62 11.62
CA PRO A 33 3.84 1.30 11.65
C PRO A 33 3.73 2.21 12.87
N ALA A 34 3.54 3.51 12.64
CA ALA A 34 3.36 4.52 13.68
C ALA A 34 1.87 4.78 13.95
N GLN A 35 1.01 4.59 12.96
CA GLN A 35 -0.43 4.75 13.10
C GLN A 35 -1.17 3.85 12.13
N VAL A 36 -2.21 3.16 12.60
CA VAL A 36 -3.13 2.39 11.77
C VAL A 36 -4.54 2.93 11.97
N ILE A 37 -5.24 3.20 10.87
CA ILE A 37 -6.61 3.71 10.88
C ILE A 37 -7.47 2.78 10.02
N LEU A 38 -8.59 2.31 10.56
CA LEU A 38 -9.60 1.60 9.79
C LEU A 38 -10.79 2.54 9.53
N TYR A 39 -11.20 2.66 8.28
CA TYR A 39 -12.36 3.46 7.89
C TYR A 39 -13.09 2.82 6.71
N ARG A 40 -14.34 2.41 6.97
CA ARG A 40 -15.22 1.72 6.02
C ARG A 40 -14.51 0.56 5.31
N ASP A 41 -14.05 0.83 4.09
CA ASP A 41 -13.49 -0.11 3.13
C ASP A 41 -11.97 0.09 2.95
N THR A 42 -11.32 0.82 3.85
CA THR A 42 -9.89 1.12 3.74
C THR A 42 -9.22 1.06 5.10
N ALA A 43 -8.10 0.36 5.20
CA ALA A 43 -7.14 0.54 6.26
C ALA A 43 -5.97 1.40 5.75
N THR A 44 -5.57 2.38 6.55
CA THR A 44 -4.46 3.28 6.25
C THR A 44 -3.38 3.10 7.30
N VAL A 45 -2.14 2.94 6.87
CA VAL A 45 -0.98 2.75 7.73
C VAL A 45 0.00 3.88 7.47
N ARG A 46 0.27 4.69 8.48
CA ARG A 46 1.36 5.66 8.45
C ARG A 46 2.58 5.04 9.12
N PHE A 47 3.68 4.96 8.40
CA PHE A 47 4.95 4.46 8.91
C PHE A 47 5.74 5.58 9.60
N SER A 48 6.72 5.18 10.41
CA SER A 48 7.62 6.08 11.16
C SER A 48 8.48 6.98 10.28
N ASP A 49 8.71 6.61 9.02
CA ASP A 49 9.38 7.45 8.01
C ASP A 49 8.42 8.44 7.30
N GLY A 50 7.16 8.47 7.73
CA GLY A 50 6.12 9.34 7.16
C GLY A 50 5.39 8.77 5.95
N ALA A 51 5.80 7.60 5.43
CA ALA A 51 5.12 6.97 4.30
C ALA A 51 3.68 6.56 4.67
N LEU A 52 2.75 6.81 3.74
CA LEU A 52 1.34 6.48 3.92
C LEU A 52 0.93 5.35 2.99
N CYS A 53 0.63 4.20 3.56
CA CYS A 53 0.24 2.99 2.86
C CYS A 53 -1.25 2.70 3.04
N THR A 54 -1.84 2.00 2.09
CA THR A 54 -3.27 1.68 2.10
C THR A 54 -3.56 0.22 1.79
N ALA A 55 -4.62 -0.27 2.41
CA ALA A 55 -5.23 -1.57 2.16
C ALA A 55 -6.70 -1.33 1.81
N VAL A 56 -7.07 -1.52 0.54
CA VAL A 56 -8.43 -1.28 0.05
C VAL A 56 -9.19 -2.60 -0.01
N ARG A 57 -10.42 -2.59 0.50
CA ARG A 57 -11.32 -3.73 0.48
C ARG A 57 -11.69 -4.10 -0.97
N PRO A 58 -11.49 -5.36 -1.40
CA PRO A 58 -11.94 -5.81 -2.70
C PRO A 58 -13.47 -6.03 -2.69
N GLY A 59 -14.19 -5.20 -3.45
CA GLY A 59 -15.64 -5.31 -3.61
C GLY A 59 -16.38 -5.23 -2.28
N ARG A 60 -17.05 -6.33 -1.90
CA ARG A 60 -17.86 -6.43 -0.67
C ARG A 60 -17.34 -7.49 0.31
N ALA A 61 -16.06 -7.84 0.24
CA ALA A 61 -15.48 -8.89 1.09
C ALA A 61 -15.59 -8.57 2.60
N LEU A 62 -16.07 -9.49 3.43
CA LEU A 62 -16.15 -9.28 4.89
C LEU A 62 -14.80 -9.44 5.60
N ARG A 63 -13.85 -10.08 4.93
CA ARG A 63 -12.46 -10.21 5.34
C ARG A 63 -11.63 -10.00 4.09
N TRP A 64 -10.50 -9.35 4.22
CA TRP A 64 -9.60 -9.20 3.08
C TRP A 64 -8.15 -9.10 3.52
N SER A 65 -7.27 -9.51 2.63
CA SER A 65 -5.84 -9.52 2.82
C SER A 65 -5.15 -9.18 1.52
N GLY A 66 -3.86 -8.87 1.61
CA GLY A 66 -3.04 -8.56 0.46
C GLY A 66 -1.77 -7.85 0.89
N THR A 67 -1.25 -7.04 -0.01
CA THR A 67 -0.06 -6.23 0.23
C THR A 67 -0.45 -4.76 0.28
N LEU A 68 0.10 -4.02 1.23
CA LEU A 68 -0.07 -2.57 1.30
C LEU A 68 0.37 -1.90 -0.01
N GLY A 69 -0.40 -0.92 -0.46
CA GLY A 69 -0.15 -0.16 -1.68
C GLY A 69 -0.06 1.35 -1.44
N GLY A 70 0.46 2.07 -2.43
CA GLY A 70 0.59 3.54 -2.40
C GLY A 70 1.83 4.06 -1.68
N CYS A 71 2.75 3.18 -1.26
CA CYS A 71 3.97 3.52 -0.55
C CYS A 71 5.10 2.52 -0.85
N PRO A 72 6.36 2.80 -0.44
CA PRO A 72 7.47 1.86 -0.57
C PRO A 72 7.37 0.60 0.32
N HIS A 73 6.50 0.60 1.35
CA HIS A 73 6.39 -0.49 2.31
C HIS A 73 5.31 -1.50 1.89
N ALA A 74 5.74 -2.52 1.17
CA ALA A 74 4.90 -3.62 0.69
C ALA A 74 4.62 -4.68 1.79
N TRP A 75 4.17 -4.27 2.98
CA TRP A 75 3.88 -5.21 4.07
C TRP A 75 2.58 -5.99 3.78
N PRO A 76 2.56 -7.33 3.98
CA PRO A 76 1.32 -8.07 3.97
C PRO A 76 0.37 -7.61 5.09
N TYR A 77 -0.92 -7.64 4.80
CA TYR A 77 -1.95 -7.29 5.76
C TYR A 77 -3.12 -8.28 5.73
N GLU A 78 -3.85 -8.36 6.84
CA GLU A 78 -5.15 -9.01 6.97
C GLU A 78 -6.10 -8.08 7.71
N VAL A 79 -7.36 -8.00 7.26
CA VAL A 79 -8.43 -7.25 7.92
C VAL A 79 -9.57 -8.20 8.24
N ALA A 80 -9.89 -8.34 9.52
CA ALA A 80 -10.85 -9.32 10.02
C ALA A 80 -12.32 -8.92 9.81
N ARG A 81 -12.59 -7.61 9.68
CA ARG A 81 -13.91 -7.05 9.39
C ARG A 81 -13.81 -5.60 8.91
N PRO A 82 -14.70 -5.15 7.99
CA PRO A 82 -14.82 -3.74 7.65
C PRO A 82 -15.29 -2.95 8.87
N ALA A 83 -14.95 -1.66 8.92
CA ALA A 83 -15.61 -0.77 9.86
C ALA A 83 -17.07 -0.56 9.44
N PRO A 84 -18.02 -0.42 10.39
CA PRO A 84 -19.40 -0.10 10.07
C PRO A 84 -19.50 1.14 9.17
N ARG A 85 -20.46 1.18 8.25
CA ARG A 85 -20.57 2.27 7.25
C ARG A 85 -20.68 3.67 7.89
N ALA A 86 -21.34 3.75 9.03
CA ALA A 86 -21.53 4.97 9.81
C ALA A 86 -20.42 5.21 10.86
N ALA A 87 -19.44 4.30 10.99
CA ALA A 87 -18.37 4.47 11.97
C ALA A 87 -17.44 5.63 11.56
N PRO A 88 -16.95 6.41 12.54
CA PRO A 88 -15.89 7.38 12.30
C PRO A 88 -14.59 6.67 11.87
N ARG A 89 -13.60 7.46 11.47
CA ARG A 89 -12.22 6.94 11.29
C ARG A 89 -11.73 6.39 12.62
N GLN A 90 -11.40 5.11 12.64
CA GLN A 90 -11.07 4.39 13.86
C GLN A 90 -9.55 4.25 13.96
N PRO A 91 -8.86 5.02 14.81
CA PRO A 91 -7.47 4.75 15.12
C PRO A 91 -7.36 3.41 15.84
N LEU A 92 -6.41 2.59 15.43
CA LEU A 92 -6.14 1.28 16.03
C LEU A 92 -4.84 1.33 16.82
N THR A 93 -4.87 0.66 17.97
CA THR A 93 -3.74 0.54 18.89
C THR A 93 -3.07 -0.82 18.69
N PRO A 94 -1.73 -0.88 18.61
CA PRO A 94 -1.02 -2.15 18.53
C PRO A 94 -1.28 -3.00 19.77
N GLY A 95 -1.45 -4.31 19.59
CA GLY A 95 -1.70 -5.27 20.67
C GLY A 95 -3.13 -5.29 21.21
N SER A 96 -3.98 -4.32 20.88
CA SER A 96 -5.35 -4.21 21.40
C SER A 96 -6.40 -5.02 20.61
N GLY A 97 -5.99 -5.95 19.75
CA GLY A 97 -6.90 -6.81 18.99
C GLY A 97 -6.32 -7.33 17.68
N GLY A 98 -7.21 -7.72 16.76
CA GLY A 98 -6.88 -8.29 15.45
C GLY A 98 -7.78 -7.78 14.32
N ASP A 99 -8.31 -6.56 14.45
CA ASP A 99 -9.13 -5.94 13.39
C ASP A 99 -8.29 -5.78 12.12
N VAL A 100 -7.04 -5.33 12.29
CA VAL A 100 -6.02 -5.29 11.24
C VAL A 100 -4.78 -5.99 11.76
N VAL A 101 -4.22 -6.92 10.99
CA VAL A 101 -2.93 -7.54 11.26
C VAL A 101 -1.97 -7.14 10.17
N LEU A 102 -0.78 -6.67 10.57
CA LEU A 102 0.32 -6.38 9.64
C LEU A 102 1.44 -7.39 9.88
N THR A 103 2.02 -7.88 8.79
CA THR A 103 3.20 -8.75 8.83
C THR A 103 4.41 -7.95 8.36
N SER A 104 5.40 -7.79 9.21
CA SER A 104 6.65 -7.12 8.83
C SER A 104 7.51 -8.01 7.93
N PRO A 105 8.52 -7.44 7.24
CA PRO A 105 9.39 -8.18 6.34
C PRO A 105 10.18 -9.33 7.00
N ASP A 106 10.39 -9.28 8.31
CA ASP A 106 11.00 -10.35 9.11
C ASP A 106 10.02 -11.48 9.47
N GLY A 107 8.75 -11.37 9.07
CA GLY A 107 7.69 -12.31 9.37
C GLY A 107 6.93 -12.06 10.67
N THR A 108 7.33 -11.05 11.47
CA THR A 108 6.64 -10.73 12.72
C THR A 108 5.22 -10.22 12.43
N ARG A 109 4.22 -10.78 13.13
CA ARG A 109 2.81 -10.38 12.99
C ARG A 109 2.40 -9.48 14.14
N THR A 110 1.87 -8.31 13.83
CA THR A 110 1.35 -7.36 14.83
C THR A 110 -0.13 -7.11 14.58
N GLY A 111 -0.96 -7.40 15.58
CA GLY A 111 -2.39 -7.09 15.58
C GLY A 111 -2.66 -5.66 16.06
N TYR A 112 -3.62 -5.00 15.42
CA TYR A 112 -4.11 -3.67 15.75
C TYR A 112 -5.63 -3.75 15.95
N GLY A 113 -6.12 -3.16 17.03
CA GLY A 113 -7.55 -3.14 17.37
C GLY A 113 -7.97 -1.84 18.01
N THR A 114 -9.27 -1.64 18.24
CA THR A 114 -9.72 -0.58 19.14
C THR A 114 -9.07 -0.75 20.50
N ALA A 115 -8.58 0.34 21.09
CA ALA A 115 -8.27 0.30 22.52
C ALA A 115 -9.54 -0.10 23.27
N THR A 116 -9.51 -1.22 23.99
CA THR A 116 -10.56 -1.52 24.95
C THR A 116 -10.48 -0.42 26.02
N PRO A 117 -11.57 0.30 26.32
CA PRO A 117 -11.55 1.20 27.46
C PRO A 117 -11.21 0.38 28.71
N GLU A 118 -10.13 0.74 29.40
CA GLU A 118 -9.84 0.17 30.73
C GLU A 118 -11.06 0.49 31.62
N ALA A 119 -11.64 -0.57 32.19
CA ALA A 119 -12.83 -0.50 33.03
C ALA A 119 -12.48 -0.10 34.48
#